data_AF-A0A2N6FKI6-F1
#
_entry.id   AF-A0A2N6FKI6-F1
#
_cell.length_a   1.000
_cell.length_b   1.000
_cell.length_c   1.000
_cell.angle_alpha   90.00
_cell.angle_beta   90.00
_cell.angle_gamma   90.00
#
_symmetry.space_group_name_H-M   'P 1'
#
loop_
_entity.id
_entity.type
_entity.pdbx_description
1 polymer ?
#
loop_
_entity_poly.entity_id
_entity_poly.type
_entity_poly.pdbx_seq_one_letter_code
_entity_poly.pdbx_strand_id
1 'polypeptide(L)'
;MKKLTKRFNLPSCTVDKRLITQLETYFNTRIPTFLKKDLTQMMNLYDLKNPASLRTYALTIEEGKEVSQLESIKQYREENFDPKIKGIKMHLKVGRPEAIDLQIVFNRFAAPYMEIATVSENVKKTIPRIAEQIQSIFESWSNKNHIVSTSWFRSLLVLAPLAAVTGAGLLLGGNPFFLGASLGWLLILSALLAFNLYRLFQLVSFKTRKHVALKRLGAIALLTVNLSLIGFYIFVLFVNLDILSIPTWVNVF
;
A
#
# COMPACT_ATOMS: atom_id res chain seq x y z
N MET A 1 23.56 -15.63 20.70
CA MET A 1 22.31 -14.85 20.83
C MET A 1 21.50 -14.97 19.55
N LYS A 2 20.21 -15.36 19.61
CA LYS A 2 19.36 -15.52 18.41
C LYS A 2 18.73 -14.17 18.04
N LYS A 3 19.08 -13.63 16.86
CA LYS A 3 18.47 -12.42 16.28
C LYS A 3 16.98 -12.70 16.00
N LEU A 4 16.10 -11.88 16.56
CA LEU A 4 14.67 -11.90 16.25
C LEU A 4 14.43 -10.84 15.19
N THR A 5 13.80 -11.23 14.08
CA THR A 5 13.29 -10.30 13.06
C THR A 5 11.78 -10.43 13.00
N LYS A 6 11.07 -9.31 13.13
CA LYS A 6 9.61 -9.24 13.00
C LYS A 6 9.24 -8.22 11.94
N ARG A 7 8.37 -8.64 11.01
CA ARG A 7 7.80 -7.78 9.97
C ARG A 7 6.35 -7.45 10.30
N PHE A 8 6.00 -6.18 10.18
CA PHE A 8 4.66 -5.65 10.42
C PHE A 8 4.18 -4.96 9.14
N ASN A 9 2.99 -5.30 8.68
CA ASN A 9 2.36 -4.60 7.57
C ASN A 9 1.79 -3.28 8.07
N LEU A 10 2.01 -2.20 7.33
CA LEU A 10 1.51 -0.88 7.64
C LEU A 10 0.29 -0.56 6.75
N PRO A 11 -0.64 0.29 7.19
CA PRO A 11 -1.80 0.64 6.38
C PRO A 11 -1.36 1.45 5.16
N SER A 12 -2.19 1.43 4.11
CA SER A 12 -1.95 2.24 2.92
C SER A 12 -1.95 3.73 3.29
N CYS A 13 -1.02 4.50 2.73
CA CYS A 13 -0.88 5.92 3.06
C CYS A 13 -0.43 6.75 1.85
N THR A 14 -0.63 8.05 1.95
CA THR A 14 0.02 9.01 1.07
C THR A 14 1.28 9.53 1.74
N VAL A 15 2.43 9.24 1.13
CA VAL A 15 3.74 9.66 1.61
C VAL A 15 4.02 11.08 1.14
N ASP A 16 4.15 11.98 2.10
CA ASP A 16 4.65 13.32 1.91
C ASP A 16 5.84 13.58 2.86
N LYS A 17 6.47 14.75 2.71
CA LYS A 17 7.59 15.13 3.58
C LYS A 17 7.23 15.19 5.06
N ARG A 18 5.99 15.51 5.40
CA ARG A 18 5.55 15.69 6.79
C ARG A 18 5.46 14.33 7.50
N LEU A 19 4.91 13.31 6.83
CA LEU A 19 4.94 11.92 7.32
C LEU A 19 6.37 11.45 7.57
N ILE A 20 7.27 11.65 6.60
CA ILE A 20 8.68 11.26 6.75
C ILE A 20 9.33 12.02 7.92
N THR A 21 9.08 13.32 8.05
CA THR A 21 9.61 14.14 9.16
C THR A 21 9.09 13.66 10.52
N GLN A 22 7.81 13.30 10.63
CA GLN A 22 7.22 12.79 11.86
C GLN A 22 7.81 11.43 12.24
N LEU A 23 7.97 10.52 11.28
CA LEU A 23 8.62 9.23 11.48
C LEU A 23 10.09 9.38 11.84
N GLU A 24 10.81 10.30 11.19
CA GLU A 24 12.22 10.57 11.44
C GLU A 24 12.42 11.16 12.85
N THR A 25 11.53 12.06 13.26
CA THR A 25 11.49 12.58 14.63
C THR A 25 11.25 11.44 15.63
N TYR A 26 10.29 10.57 15.35
CA TYR A 26 10.00 9.40 16.20
C TYR A 26 11.22 8.46 16.30
N PHE A 27 11.87 8.16 15.17
CA PHE A 27 13.07 7.31 15.10
C PHE A 27 14.23 7.90 15.91
N ASN A 28 14.48 9.20 15.76
CA ASN A 28 15.63 9.85 16.37
C ASN A 28 15.44 10.20 17.84
N THR A 29 14.19 10.34 18.32
CA THR A 29 13.89 10.79 19.70
C THR A 29 13.24 9.71 20.56
N ARG A 30 12.20 9.02 20.09
CA ARG A 30 11.42 8.08 20.90
C ARG A 30 12.09 6.71 21.01
N ILE A 31 12.61 6.17 19.90
CA ILE A 31 13.28 4.85 19.91
C ILE A 31 14.47 4.82 20.88
N PRO A 32 15.40 5.79 20.89
CA PRO A 32 16.52 5.78 21.83
C PRO A 32 16.06 5.92 23.29
N THR A 33 14.93 6.61 23.52
CA THR A 33 14.36 6.76 24.87
C THR A 33 13.89 5.42 25.43
N PHE A 34 13.29 4.55 24.60
CA PHE A 34 12.94 3.19 25.01
C PHE A 34 14.15 2.33 25.38
N LEU A 35 15.31 2.65 24.79
CA LEU A 35 16.56 1.91 24.94
C LEU A 35 17.54 2.57 25.92
N LYS A 36 17.11 3.60 26.66
CA LYS A 36 18.02 4.42 27.47
C LYS A 36 18.92 3.59 28.40
N LYS A 37 18.36 2.58 29.08
CA LYS A 37 19.12 1.71 29.98
C LYS A 37 20.20 0.91 29.24
N ASP A 38 19.82 0.23 28.16
CA ASP A 38 20.73 -0.57 27.34
C ASP A 38 21.81 0.33 26.68
N LEU A 39 21.43 1.53 26.24
CA LEU A 39 22.36 2.50 25.64
C LEU A 39 23.35 3.07 26.67
N THR A 40 22.92 3.42 27.88
CA THR A 40 23.83 3.87 28.94
C THR A 40 24.84 2.77 29.31
N GLN A 41 24.41 1.52 29.39
CA GLN A 41 25.32 0.40 29.61
C GLN A 41 26.35 0.27 28.49
N MET A 42 25.91 0.34 27.23
CA MET A 42 26.83 0.30 26.08
C MET A 42 27.80 1.50 26.07
N MET A 43 27.33 2.71 26.38
CA MET A 43 28.20 3.88 26.47
C MET A 43 29.30 3.70 27.50
N ASN A 44 28.97 3.15 28.68
CA ASN A 44 29.95 2.88 29.73
C ASN A 44 30.95 1.78 29.33
N LEU A 45 30.50 0.73 28.63
CA LEU A 45 31.34 -0.37 28.18
C LEU A 45 32.34 0.04 27.08
N TYR A 46 31.94 0.98 26.21
CA TYR A 46 32.76 1.43 25.08
C TYR A 46 33.42 2.81 25.31
N ASP A 47 33.35 3.33 26.54
CA ASP A 47 33.84 4.68 26.92
C ASP A 47 33.40 5.79 25.95
N LEU A 48 32.13 5.75 25.53
CA LEU A 48 31.56 6.69 24.59
C LEU A 48 30.95 7.88 25.32
N LYS A 49 31.46 9.09 25.04
CA LYS A 49 30.94 10.35 25.61
C LYS A 49 29.64 10.85 24.95
N ASN A 50 29.34 10.40 23.73
CA ASN A 50 28.19 10.90 22.96
C ASN A 50 27.22 9.75 22.58
N PRO A 51 25.95 9.76 23.02
CA PRO A 51 24.95 8.75 22.66
C PRO A 51 24.54 8.78 21.18
N ALA A 52 24.88 9.85 20.43
CA ALA A 52 24.63 9.91 18.99
C ALA A 52 25.53 8.95 18.19
N SER A 53 26.73 8.61 18.67
CA SER A 53 27.63 7.70 17.94
C SER A 53 27.13 6.25 17.90
N LEU A 54 26.21 5.90 18.80
CA LEU A 54 25.53 4.60 18.83
C LEU A 54 24.33 4.55 17.89
N ARG A 55 24.09 5.59 17.08
CA ARG A 55 22.92 5.70 16.22
C ARG A 55 23.35 5.98 14.79
N THR A 56 22.83 5.18 13.87
CA THR A 56 22.98 5.42 12.44
C THR A 56 21.59 5.49 11.84
N TYR A 57 21.27 6.61 11.22
CA TYR A 57 20.04 6.81 10.48
C TYR A 57 20.37 7.08 9.00
N ALA A 58 19.60 6.47 8.11
CA ALA A 58 19.70 6.68 6.68
C ALA A 58 18.32 6.72 6.04
N LEU A 59 18.11 7.69 5.17
CA LEU A 59 16.95 7.81 4.30
C LEU A 59 17.38 7.52 2.87
N THR A 60 16.91 6.42 2.30
CA THR A 60 17.12 6.08 0.90
C THR A 60 15.89 6.47 0.10
N ILE A 61 16.08 7.25 -0.97
CA ILE A 61 15.04 7.65 -1.91
C ILE A 61 15.39 7.05 -3.27
N GLU A 62 14.43 6.33 -3.87
CA GLU A 62 14.59 5.70 -5.18
C GLU A 62 13.78 6.46 -6.23
N GLU A 63 14.45 7.15 -7.15
CA GLU A 63 13.87 7.96 -8.22
C GLU A 63 14.25 7.37 -9.59
N GLY A 64 13.36 6.58 -10.18
CA GLY A 64 13.64 5.95 -11.48
C GLY A 64 14.76 4.91 -11.40
N LYS A 65 15.96 5.26 -11.87
CA LYS A 65 17.19 4.43 -11.78
C LYS A 65 18.18 4.97 -10.75
N GLU A 66 17.94 6.16 -10.24
CA GLU A 66 18.81 6.82 -9.28
C GLU A 66 18.40 6.46 -7.86
N VAL A 67 19.41 6.20 -7.03
CA VAL A 67 19.23 5.92 -5.61
C VAL A 67 20.04 6.95 -4.85
N SER A 68 19.35 7.78 -4.07
CA SER A 68 19.98 8.80 -3.24
C SER A 68 19.86 8.39 -1.78
N GLN A 69 20.98 8.47 -1.05
CA GLN A 69 20.99 8.30 0.39
C GLN A 69 21.18 9.67 1.05
N LEU A 70 20.25 10.02 1.92
CA LEU A 70 20.22 11.27 2.67
C LEU A 70 20.31 10.94 4.16
N GLU A 71 20.90 11.86 4.92
CA GLU A 71 20.92 11.77 6.38
C GLU A 71 19.62 12.30 6.99
N SER A 72 18.86 13.11 6.24
CA SER A 72 17.56 13.61 6.66
C SER A 72 16.69 14.03 5.49
N ILE A 73 15.36 13.96 5.64
CA ILE A 73 14.43 14.48 4.63
C ILE A 73 14.60 15.98 4.38
N LYS A 74 15.19 16.72 5.35
CA LYS A 74 15.50 18.14 5.20
C LYS A 74 16.52 18.42 4.09
N GLN A 75 17.39 17.46 3.77
CA GLN A 75 18.38 17.59 2.69
C GLN A 75 17.73 17.48 1.29
N TYR A 76 16.51 16.92 1.21
CA TYR A 76 15.75 16.90 -0.04
C TYR A 76 15.24 18.31 -0.35
N ARG A 77 15.71 18.91 -1.45
CA ARG A 77 15.48 20.35 -1.74
C ARG A 77 14.02 20.70 -2.02
N GLU A 78 13.28 19.85 -2.72
CA GLU A 78 11.96 20.19 -3.27
C GLU A 78 10.82 19.88 -2.31
N GLU A 79 9.75 20.68 -2.24
CA GLU A 79 8.64 20.42 -1.31
C GLU A 79 7.88 19.11 -1.59
N ASN A 80 7.74 18.74 -2.87
CA ASN A 80 7.07 17.52 -3.31
C ASN A 80 8.09 16.58 -3.96
N PHE A 81 7.82 15.27 -3.93
CA PHE A 81 8.69 14.29 -4.54
C PHE A 81 8.65 14.34 -6.08
N ASP A 82 9.73 13.86 -6.71
CA ASP A 82 9.76 13.69 -8.16
C ASP A 82 8.70 12.66 -8.62
N PRO A 83 7.97 12.90 -9.73
CA PRO A 83 7.03 11.92 -10.28
C PRO A 83 7.60 10.52 -10.58
N LYS A 84 8.93 10.42 -10.76
CA LYS A 84 9.67 9.18 -10.99
C LYS A 84 9.94 8.38 -9.72
N ILE A 85 9.54 8.87 -8.55
CA ILE A 85 9.72 8.15 -7.29
C ILE A 85 9.08 6.76 -7.33
N LYS A 86 9.88 5.77 -6.92
CA LYS A 86 9.49 4.36 -6.82
C LYS A 86 9.37 3.91 -5.38
N GLY A 87 10.22 4.43 -4.49
CA GLY A 87 10.22 4.05 -3.09
C GLY A 87 11.02 4.99 -2.20
N ILE A 88 10.73 4.90 -0.91
CA ILE A 88 11.48 5.53 0.17
C ILE A 88 11.73 4.47 1.24
N LYS A 89 12.96 4.36 1.72
CA LYS A 89 13.34 3.48 2.81
C LYS A 89 13.97 4.31 3.93
N MET A 90 13.40 4.20 5.13
CA MET A 90 13.95 4.78 6.35
C MET A 90 14.60 3.67 7.15
N HIS A 91 15.87 3.82 7.52
CA HIS A 91 16.64 2.80 8.23
C HIS A 91 17.30 3.41 9.46
N LEU A 92 17.00 2.87 10.63
CA LEU A 92 17.60 3.25 11.91
C LEU A 92 18.27 2.03 12.54
N LYS A 93 19.54 2.19 12.89
CA LYS A 93 20.31 1.23 13.69
C LYS A 93 20.72 1.90 15.01
N VAL A 94 20.51 1.21 16.12
CA VAL A 94 20.84 1.74 17.45
C VAL A 94 21.59 0.67 18.27
N GLY A 95 22.72 1.07 18.87
CA GLY A 95 23.58 0.24 19.70
C GLY A 95 24.80 -0.34 18.96
N ARG A 96 25.81 -0.77 19.72
CA ARG A 96 27.00 -1.47 19.22
C ARG A 96 27.31 -2.65 20.15
N PRO A 97 27.30 -3.91 19.68
CA PRO A 97 26.67 -4.37 18.43
C PRO A 97 25.18 -3.96 18.37
N GLU A 98 24.60 -3.93 17.16
CA GLU A 98 23.25 -3.40 16.88
C GLU A 98 22.19 -4.01 17.81
N ALA A 99 21.69 -3.22 18.77
CA ALA A 99 20.67 -3.64 19.72
C ALA A 99 19.30 -3.71 19.04
N ILE A 100 19.01 -2.73 18.18
CA ILE A 100 17.82 -2.69 17.33
C ILE A 100 18.21 -2.21 15.93
N ASP A 101 17.56 -2.81 14.95
CA ASP A 101 17.62 -2.48 13.55
C ASP A 101 16.18 -2.32 13.08
N LEU A 102 15.78 -1.09 12.73
CA LEU A 102 14.41 -0.75 12.37
C LEU A 102 14.39 -0.15 10.97
N GLN A 103 13.57 -0.72 10.11
CA GLN A 103 13.41 -0.30 8.72
C GLN A 103 11.93 -0.08 8.41
N ILE A 104 11.59 1.06 7.82
CA ILE A 104 10.28 1.28 7.18
C ILE A 104 10.50 1.42 5.68
N VAL A 105 9.73 0.67 4.91
CA VAL A 105 9.80 0.67 3.44
C VAL A 105 8.48 1.12 2.86
N PHE A 106 8.56 2.16 2.05
CA PHE A 106 7.50 2.64 1.18
C PHE A 106 7.85 2.26 -0.25
N ASN A 107 7.01 1.46 -0.90
CA ASN A 107 7.16 1.14 -2.30
C ASN A 107 5.84 1.44 -3.01
N ARG A 108 5.90 2.14 -4.14
CA ARG A 108 4.73 2.51 -4.93
C ARG A 108 3.86 1.31 -5.33
N PHE A 109 4.46 0.14 -5.49
CA PHE A 109 3.81 -1.07 -5.99
C PHE A 109 3.60 -2.14 -4.92
N ALA A 110 3.90 -1.86 -3.65
CA ALA A 110 3.69 -2.83 -2.57
C ALA A 110 3.05 -2.16 -1.34
N ALA A 111 2.50 -2.98 -0.46
CA ALA A 111 2.06 -2.48 0.84
C ALA A 111 3.28 -1.93 1.62
N PRO A 112 3.13 -0.80 2.32
CA PRO A 112 4.19 -0.33 3.18
C PRO A 112 4.37 -1.33 4.33
N TYR A 113 5.61 -1.51 4.76
CA TYR A 113 5.90 -2.41 5.86
C TYR A 113 7.04 -1.88 6.72
N MET A 114 7.02 -2.32 7.98
CA MET A 114 8.09 -2.13 8.93
C MET A 114 8.75 -3.46 9.25
N GLU A 115 10.06 -3.44 9.37
CA GLU A 115 10.86 -4.56 9.83
C GLU A 115 11.65 -4.11 11.07
N ILE A 116 11.52 -4.87 12.16
CA ILE A 116 12.28 -4.65 13.39
C ILE A 116 13.08 -5.91 13.67
N ALA A 117 14.39 -5.78 13.72
CA ALA A 117 15.29 -6.82 14.15
C ALA A 117 16.02 -6.43 15.44
N THR A 118 16.22 -7.39 16.34
CA THR A 118 16.91 -7.16 17.61
C THR A 118 17.60 -8.41 18.11
N VAL A 119 18.69 -8.22 18.87
CA VAL A 119 19.39 -9.26 19.61
C VAL A 119 19.18 -9.17 21.13
N SER A 120 18.65 -8.05 21.63
CA SER A 120 18.43 -7.80 23.07
C SER A 120 17.06 -8.31 23.52
N GLU A 121 17.02 -9.16 24.55
CA GLU A 121 15.78 -9.67 25.15
C GLU A 121 14.89 -8.56 25.73
N ASN A 122 15.49 -7.49 26.27
CA ASN A 122 14.74 -6.35 26.77
C ASN A 122 13.97 -5.66 25.64
N VAL A 123 14.64 -5.47 24.50
CA VAL A 123 14.07 -4.81 23.32
C VAL A 123 12.98 -5.65 22.69
N LYS A 124 13.10 -6.99 22.70
CA LYS A 124 12.06 -7.90 22.20
C LYS A 124 10.69 -7.64 22.83
N LYS A 125 10.65 -7.31 24.13
CA LYS A 125 9.42 -6.97 24.85
C LYS A 125 8.85 -5.62 24.44
N THR A 126 9.69 -4.70 23.96
CA THR A 126 9.28 -3.35 23.53
C THR A 126 8.82 -3.30 22.08
N ILE A 127 9.14 -4.30 21.25
CA ILE A 127 8.76 -4.35 19.82
C ILE A 127 7.26 -4.09 19.60
N PRO A 128 6.31 -4.75 20.29
CA PRO A 128 4.89 -4.52 20.06
C PRO A 128 4.49 -3.06 20.29
N ARG A 129 5.02 -2.44 21.34
CA ARG A 129 4.78 -1.03 21.66
C ARG A 129 5.34 -0.08 20.61
N ILE A 130 6.53 -0.38 20.07
CA ILE A 130 7.12 0.39 18.96
C ILE A 130 6.23 0.27 17.71
N ALA A 131 5.74 -0.93 17.41
CA ALA A 131 4.87 -1.18 16.28
C ALA A 131 3.53 -0.45 16.41
N GLU A 132 2.87 -0.51 17.56
CA GLU A 132 1.62 0.21 17.84
C GLU A 132 1.78 1.73 17.67
N GLN A 133 2.87 2.31 18.18
CA GLN A 133 3.12 3.74 18.04
C GLN A 133 3.43 4.17 16.60
N ILE A 134 4.09 3.33 15.81
CA ILE A 134 4.28 3.60 14.39
C ILE A 134 2.95 3.44 13.65
N GLN A 135 2.16 2.43 13.98
CA GLN A 135 0.84 2.22 13.39
C GLN A 135 -0.10 3.39 13.64
N SER A 136 -0.11 3.97 14.86
CA SER A 136 -0.94 5.14 15.18
C SER A 136 -0.50 6.40 14.44
N ILE A 137 0.81 6.58 14.18
CA ILE A 137 1.28 7.63 13.25
C ILE A 137 0.63 7.38 11.89
N PHE A 138 0.71 6.16 11.36
CA PHE A 138 0.19 5.82 10.04
C PHE A 138 -1.33 5.96 9.90
N GLU A 139 -2.12 5.73 10.97
CA GLU A 139 -3.58 5.91 10.94
C GLU A 139 -3.98 7.34 10.52
N SER A 140 -3.27 8.34 11.03
CA SER A 140 -3.50 9.76 10.68
C SER A 140 -3.15 10.11 9.23
N TRP A 141 -2.33 9.29 8.57
CA TRP A 141 -1.90 9.45 7.18
C TRP A 141 -2.50 8.40 6.24
N SER A 142 -3.42 7.58 6.75
CA SER A 142 -3.98 6.46 6.02
C SER A 142 -4.90 6.94 4.89
N ASN A 143 -4.84 6.25 3.75
CA ASN A 143 -5.73 6.55 2.64
C ASN A 143 -7.16 6.13 3.00
N LYS A 144 -8.13 7.06 2.91
CA LYS A 144 -9.55 6.77 3.17
C LYS A 144 -10.10 5.62 2.32
N ASN A 145 -9.57 5.43 1.11
CA ASN A 145 -10.00 4.40 0.16
C ASN A 145 -9.13 3.13 0.20
N HIS A 146 -8.44 2.86 1.31
CA HIS A 146 -7.58 1.68 1.44
C HIS A 146 -8.32 0.37 1.15
N ILE A 147 -9.62 0.31 1.46
CA ILE A 147 -10.44 -0.89 1.28
C ILE A 147 -10.43 -1.39 -0.17
N VAL A 148 -10.40 -0.47 -1.15
CA VAL A 148 -10.40 -0.76 -2.59
C VAL A 148 -9.16 -1.54 -3.02
N SER A 149 -8.06 -1.35 -2.29
CA SER A 149 -6.77 -1.97 -2.58
C SER A 149 -6.60 -3.34 -1.92
N THR A 150 -7.51 -3.74 -1.01
CA THR A 150 -7.46 -5.03 -0.31
C THR A 150 -7.80 -6.21 -1.21
N SER A 151 -7.19 -7.38 -0.94
CA SER A 151 -7.48 -8.60 -1.71
C SER A 151 -8.94 -9.00 -1.60
N TRP A 152 -9.54 -8.87 -0.40
CA TRP A 152 -10.94 -9.23 -0.16
C TRP A 152 -11.91 -8.41 -1.01
N PHE A 153 -11.74 -7.09 -1.07
CA PHE A 153 -12.58 -6.24 -1.91
C PHE A 153 -12.44 -6.59 -3.39
N ARG A 154 -11.24 -6.90 -3.87
CA ARG A 154 -11.02 -7.34 -5.26
C ARG A 154 -11.69 -8.67 -5.56
N SER A 155 -11.57 -9.63 -4.65
CA SER A 155 -12.26 -10.92 -4.78
C SER A 155 -13.77 -10.72 -4.83
N LEU A 156 -14.33 -9.89 -3.94
CA LEU A 156 -15.75 -9.57 -3.93
C LEU A 156 -16.19 -8.95 -5.27
N LEU A 157 -15.40 -8.01 -5.80
CA LEU A 157 -15.70 -7.30 -7.04
C LEU A 157 -15.68 -8.20 -8.27
N VAL A 158 -14.87 -9.26 -8.27
CA VAL A 158 -14.88 -10.29 -9.33
C VAL A 158 -15.99 -11.31 -9.13
N LEU A 159 -16.21 -11.77 -7.89
CA LEU A 159 -17.13 -12.86 -7.60
C LEU A 159 -18.60 -12.43 -7.60
N ALA A 160 -18.93 -11.21 -7.15
CA ALA A 160 -20.33 -10.78 -7.05
C ALA A 160 -21.04 -10.72 -8.42
N PRO A 161 -20.44 -10.14 -9.49
CA PRO A 161 -21.04 -10.17 -10.82
C PRO A 161 -21.20 -11.58 -11.38
N LEU A 162 -20.21 -12.45 -11.17
CA LEU A 162 -20.27 -13.86 -11.59
C LEU A 162 -21.40 -14.61 -10.88
N ALA A 163 -21.52 -14.44 -9.55
CA ALA A 163 -22.56 -15.07 -8.76
C ALA A 163 -23.96 -14.58 -9.16
N ALA A 164 -24.12 -13.28 -9.42
CA ALA A 164 -25.39 -12.70 -9.86
C ALA A 164 -25.85 -13.28 -11.21
N VAL A 165 -24.95 -13.34 -12.20
CA VAL A 165 -25.27 -13.89 -13.53
C VAL A 165 -25.52 -15.39 -13.47
N THR A 166 -24.72 -16.14 -12.69
CA THR A 166 -24.92 -17.59 -12.52
C THR A 166 -26.25 -17.89 -11.83
N GLY A 167 -26.57 -17.18 -10.75
CA GLY A 167 -27.81 -17.36 -10.00
C GLY A 167 -29.04 -17.05 -10.85
N ALA A 168 -29.03 -15.92 -11.57
CA ALA A 168 -30.11 -15.55 -12.48
C ALA A 168 -30.25 -16.56 -13.63
N GLY A 169 -29.14 -16.96 -14.25
CA GLY A 169 -29.13 -17.93 -15.33
C GLY A 169 -29.67 -19.31 -14.95
N LEU A 170 -29.30 -19.82 -13.77
CA LEU A 170 -29.81 -21.10 -13.26
C LEU A 170 -31.29 -21.05 -12.91
N LEU A 171 -31.77 -19.96 -12.30
CA LEU A 171 -33.18 -19.78 -11.96
C LEU A 171 -34.11 -19.78 -13.19
N LEU A 172 -33.60 -19.34 -14.33
CA LEU A 172 -34.37 -19.19 -15.57
C LEU A 172 -34.15 -20.34 -16.56
N GLY A 173 -33.44 -21.40 -16.15
CA GLY A 173 -33.17 -22.54 -17.03
C GLY A 173 -32.24 -22.20 -18.20
N GLY A 174 -31.37 -21.21 -18.05
CA GLY A 174 -30.42 -20.79 -19.07
C GLY A 174 -29.50 -21.93 -19.51
N ASN A 175 -29.16 -21.95 -20.81
CA ASN A 175 -28.31 -22.99 -21.37
C ASN A 175 -26.91 -22.99 -20.69
N PRO A 176 -26.45 -24.13 -20.15
CA PRO A 176 -25.17 -24.21 -19.43
C PRO A 176 -23.96 -23.84 -20.30
N PHE A 177 -23.99 -24.09 -21.60
CA PHE A 177 -22.92 -23.69 -22.52
C PHE A 177 -22.86 -22.16 -22.68
N PHE A 178 -24.02 -21.51 -22.84
CA PHE A 178 -24.15 -20.06 -22.91
C PHE A 178 -23.69 -19.39 -21.61
N LEU A 179 -24.10 -19.95 -20.46
CA LEU A 179 -23.68 -19.47 -19.15
C LEU A 179 -22.17 -19.61 -18.96
N GLY A 180 -21.58 -20.76 -19.32
CA GLY A 180 -20.13 -20.97 -19.24
C GLY A 180 -19.31 -19.98 -20.08
N ALA A 181 -19.70 -19.78 -21.34
CA ALA A 181 -19.07 -18.80 -22.21
C ALA A 181 -19.20 -17.38 -21.65
N SER A 182 -20.37 -17.05 -21.10
CA SER A 182 -20.64 -15.73 -20.56
C SER A 182 -19.84 -15.41 -19.30
N LEU A 183 -19.69 -16.41 -18.41
CA LEU A 183 -18.87 -16.30 -17.21
C LEU A 183 -17.39 -16.10 -17.55
N GLY A 184 -16.89 -16.75 -18.60
CA GLY A 184 -15.52 -16.55 -19.09
C GLY A 184 -15.24 -15.10 -19.47
N TRP A 185 -16.16 -14.48 -20.23
CA TRP A 185 -16.02 -13.07 -20.62
C TRP A 185 -16.13 -12.11 -19.44
N LEU A 186 -17.09 -12.38 -18.54
CA LEU A 186 -17.33 -11.58 -17.35
C LEU A 186 -16.16 -11.64 -16.37
N LEU A 187 -15.48 -12.78 -16.28
CA LEU A 187 -14.24 -12.95 -15.51
C LEU A 187 -13.11 -12.10 -16.09
N ILE A 188 -12.93 -12.08 -17.42
CA ILE A 188 -11.91 -11.24 -18.08
C ILE A 188 -12.17 -9.76 -17.80
N LEU A 189 -13.42 -9.31 -18.00
CA LEU A 189 -13.80 -7.91 -17.75
C LEU A 189 -13.61 -7.53 -16.28
N SER A 190 -13.95 -8.42 -15.35
CA SER A 190 -13.78 -8.20 -13.91
C SER A 190 -12.30 -8.17 -13.50
N ALA A 191 -11.45 -9.01 -14.11
CA ALA A 191 -10.01 -8.98 -13.91
C ALA A 191 -9.39 -7.66 -14.41
N LEU A 192 -9.82 -7.18 -15.57
CA LEU A 192 -9.42 -5.86 -16.10
C LEU A 192 -9.88 -4.71 -15.20
N LEU A 193 -11.09 -4.81 -14.63
CA LEU A 193 -11.60 -3.83 -13.67
C LEU A 193 -10.76 -3.81 -12.38
N ALA A 194 -10.45 -4.99 -11.82
CA ALA A 194 -9.59 -5.12 -10.65
C ALA A 194 -8.18 -4.56 -10.89
N PHE A 195 -7.62 -4.78 -12.09
CA PHE A 195 -6.33 -4.23 -12.50
C PHE A 195 -6.36 -2.69 -12.58
N ASN A 196 -7.39 -2.11 -13.20
CA ASN A 196 -7.54 -0.66 -13.30
C ASN A 196 -7.74 0.01 -11.93
N LEU A 197 -8.50 -0.62 -11.03
CA LEU A 197 -8.67 -0.13 -9.66
C LEU A 197 -7.34 -0.10 -8.89
N TYR A 198 -6.50 -1.13 -9.03
CA TYR A 198 -5.18 -1.14 -8.39
C TYR A 198 -4.28 0.00 -8.88
N ARG A 199 -4.39 0.38 -10.16
CA ARG A 199 -3.63 1.49 -10.73
C ARG A 199 -4.08 2.85 -10.21
N LEU A 200 -5.37 3.01 -9.91
CA LEU A 200 -5.96 4.26 -9.41
C LEU A 200 -5.83 4.42 -7.90
N PHE A 201 -5.95 3.32 -7.17
CA PHE A 201 -5.92 3.27 -5.71
C PHE A 201 -4.69 2.51 -5.24
N GLN A 202 -3.52 3.14 -5.42
CA GLN A 202 -2.24 2.58 -4.97
C GLN A 202 -2.23 2.48 -3.44
N LEU A 203 -1.63 1.39 -2.93
CA LEU A 203 -1.42 1.18 -1.48
C LEU A 203 -0.48 2.25 -0.91
N VAL A 204 0.49 2.70 -1.70
CA VAL A 204 1.37 3.81 -1.35
C VAL A 204 1.34 4.82 -2.49
N SER A 205 0.88 6.03 -2.19
CA SER A 205 0.92 7.16 -3.11
C SER A 205 1.95 8.17 -2.62
N PHE A 206 2.75 8.74 -3.52
CA PHE A 206 3.67 9.82 -3.17
C PHE A 206 3.08 11.16 -3.57
N LYS A 207 3.16 12.15 -2.68
CA LYS A 207 2.81 13.53 -3.03
C LYS A 207 3.86 14.07 -3.99
N THR A 208 3.48 14.15 -5.27
CA THR A 208 4.37 14.48 -6.40
C THR A 208 3.90 15.73 -7.12
N ARG A 209 4.76 16.31 -7.97
CA ARG A 209 4.45 17.51 -8.77
C ARG A 209 3.31 17.27 -9.79
N LYS A 210 2.64 18.35 -10.23
CA LYS A 210 1.34 18.39 -10.96
C LYS A 210 1.16 17.44 -12.17
N HIS A 211 2.21 16.91 -12.79
CA HIS A 211 2.12 16.04 -13.98
C HIS A 211 1.38 14.70 -13.80
N VAL A 212 1.14 14.24 -12.56
CA VAL A 212 0.43 12.98 -12.32
C VAL A 212 -1.07 13.06 -12.65
N ALA A 213 -1.66 14.25 -12.72
CA ALA A 213 -3.08 14.43 -13.01
C ALA A 213 -3.51 13.80 -14.35
N LEU A 214 -2.69 13.92 -15.41
CA LEU A 214 -3.05 13.42 -16.75
C LEU A 214 -3.08 11.88 -16.82
N LYS A 215 -2.10 11.21 -16.21
CA LYS A 215 -2.07 9.74 -16.14
C LYS A 215 -3.22 9.20 -15.30
N ARG A 216 -3.61 9.93 -14.25
CA ARG A 216 -4.76 9.59 -13.41
C ARG A 216 -6.07 9.77 -14.19
N LEU A 217 -6.21 10.83 -14.99
CA LEU A 217 -7.36 11.02 -15.88
C LEU A 217 -7.50 9.89 -16.89
N GLY A 218 -6.41 9.47 -17.54
CA GLY A 218 -6.44 8.32 -18.45
C GLY A 218 -6.85 7.02 -17.74
N ALA A 219 -6.38 6.78 -16.52
CA ALA A 219 -6.80 5.62 -15.74
C ALA A 219 -8.27 5.71 -15.28
N ILE A 220 -8.78 6.90 -14.97
CA ILE A 220 -10.21 7.13 -14.69
C ILE A 220 -11.04 6.84 -15.94
N ALA A 221 -10.65 7.36 -17.11
CA ALA A 221 -11.34 7.10 -18.36
C ALA A 221 -11.40 5.59 -18.68
N LEU A 222 -10.28 4.88 -18.52
CA LEU A 222 -10.25 3.41 -18.68
C LEU A 222 -11.14 2.68 -17.66
N LEU A 223 -11.21 3.17 -16.41
CA LEU A 223 -12.11 2.62 -15.41
C LEU A 223 -13.57 2.81 -15.83
N THR A 224 -13.94 4.01 -16.27
CA THR A 224 -15.29 4.33 -16.75
C THR A 224 -15.68 3.46 -17.93
N VAL A 225 -14.81 3.33 -18.94
CA VAL A 225 -15.06 2.47 -20.11
C VAL A 225 -15.25 1.01 -19.70
N ASN A 226 -14.41 0.47 -18.80
CA ASN A 226 -14.58 -0.90 -18.32
C ASN A 226 -15.89 -1.09 -17.54
N LEU A 227 -16.28 -0.15 -16.68
CA LEU A 227 -17.55 -0.21 -15.97
C LEU A 227 -18.74 -0.16 -16.94
N SER A 228 -18.69 0.70 -17.96
CA SER A 228 -19.71 0.76 -19.00
C SER A 228 -19.80 -0.53 -19.81
N LEU A 229 -18.66 -1.13 -20.19
CA LEU A 229 -18.62 -2.40 -20.92
C LEU A 229 -19.19 -3.55 -20.08
N ILE A 230 -18.84 -3.64 -18.79
CA ILE A 230 -19.41 -4.63 -17.86
C ILE A 230 -20.92 -4.43 -17.74
N GLY A 231 -21.37 -3.20 -17.52
CA GLY A 231 -22.80 -2.88 -17.39
C GLY A 231 -23.58 -3.23 -18.66
N PHE A 232 -23.07 -2.85 -19.83
CA PHE A 232 -23.66 -3.20 -21.13
C PHE A 232 -23.69 -4.71 -21.34
N TYR A 233 -22.60 -5.41 -21.01
CA TYR A 233 -22.52 -6.86 -21.16
C TYR A 233 -23.54 -7.58 -20.26
N ILE A 234 -23.66 -7.18 -19.00
CA ILE A 234 -24.67 -7.72 -18.07
C ILE A 234 -26.09 -7.41 -18.58
N PHE A 235 -26.34 -6.20 -19.08
CA PHE A 235 -27.63 -5.83 -19.65
C PHE A 235 -28.00 -6.73 -20.84
N VAL A 236 -27.09 -6.91 -21.80
CA VAL A 236 -27.28 -7.80 -22.95
C VAL A 236 -27.52 -9.24 -22.50
N LEU A 237 -26.80 -9.73 -21.48
CA LEU A 237 -27.04 -11.05 -20.92
C LEU A 237 -28.44 -11.19 -20.33
N PHE A 238 -28.90 -10.20 -19.58
CA PHE A 238 -30.24 -10.21 -18.99
C PHE A 238 -31.35 -10.10 -20.02
N VAL A 239 -31.15 -9.35 -21.11
CA VAL A 239 -32.06 -9.36 -22.25
C VAL A 239 -32.11 -10.73 -22.92
N ASN A 240 -30.96 -11.38 -23.17
CA ASN A 240 -30.92 -12.71 -23.78
C ASN A 240 -31.46 -13.83 -22.87
N LEU A 241 -31.55 -13.59 -21.57
CA LEU A 241 -32.19 -14.47 -20.59
C LEU A 241 -33.67 -14.10 -20.35
N ASP A 242 -34.24 -13.22 -21.18
CA ASP A 242 -35.62 -12.72 -21.08
C ASP A 242 -36.00 -12.08 -19.72
N ILE A 243 -34.99 -11.61 -18.96
CA ILE A 243 -35.18 -10.92 -17.67
C ILE A 243 -35.61 -9.48 -17.87
N LEU A 244 -35.05 -8.83 -18.89
CA LEU A 244 -35.33 -7.45 -19.26
C LEU A 244 -35.93 -7.44 -20.66
N SER A 245 -37.16 -6.96 -20.77
CA SER A 245 -37.77 -6.67 -22.08
C SER A 245 -37.12 -5.42 -22.66
N ILE A 246 -36.60 -5.51 -23.89
CA ILE A 246 -36.18 -4.32 -24.63
C ILE A 246 -37.45 -3.50 -24.90
N PRO A 247 -37.51 -2.22 -24.50
CA PRO A 247 -38.63 -1.36 -24.88
C PRO A 247 -38.73 -1.31 -26.41
N THR A 248 -39.93 -1.56 -26.93
CA THR A 248 -40.24 -1.80 -28.36
C THR A 248 -39.72 -0.74 -29.36
N TRP A 249 -39.34 0.43 -28.88
CA TRP A 249 -38.79 1.56 -29.65
C TRP A 249 -37.33 1.38 -30.09
N VAL A 250 -36.58 0.43 -29.51
CA VAL A 250 -35.18 0.16 -29.91
C VAL A 250 -35.10 -0.75 -31.14
N ASN A 251 -36.18 -1.47 -31.49
CA ASN A 251 -36.26 -2.37 -32.65
C ASN A 251 -36.56 -1.65 -33.99
N VAL A 252 -36.45 -0.32 -34.05
CA VAL A 252 -36.82 0.50 -35.24
C VAL A 252 -35.59 1.09 -35.95
N PHE A 253 -34.37 0.63 -35.64
CA PHE A 253 -33.16 1.01 -36.38
C PHE A 253 -32.45 -0.19 -37.00
#